data_AF-A0A7S1A8G2-F1
#
_entry.id   AF-A0A7S1A8G2-F1
#
_cell.length_a   1.000
_cell.length_b   1.000
_cell.length_c   1.000
_cell.angle_alpha   90.00
_cell.angle_beta   90.00
_cell.angle_gamma   90.00
#
_symmetry.space_group_name_H-M   'P 1'
#
loop_
_entity.id
_entity.type
_entity.pdbx_description
1 polymer ?
#
loop_
_entity_poly.entity_id
_entity_poly.type
_entity_poly.pdbx_seq_one_letter_code
_entity_poly.pdbx_strand_id
1 'polypeptide(L)'
;NDWQWNCFDFFVVLLAVIEKLLVAATAPTIFRLVRLLRLTRSVRTVRLLRVFPSLYPLQLMMLSCRKSLAALCWASLFLGVVLFLFAVVFISVATDYINEATPESVQVDSLRSHFESVPMAMLTLFLSFLGEAEYKDIITLLFEVDAVYCVLFLGFVL
;
A
#
# COMPACT_ATOMS: atom_id res chain seq x y z
N ASN A 1 2.22 19.78 -23.27
CA ASN A 1 1.88 19.75 -21.82
C ASN A 1 3.16 19.84 -21.02
N ASP A 2 3.83 20.99 -21.12
CA ASP A 2 5.21 21.17 -20.65
C ASP A 2 5.28 21.66 -19.20
N TRP A 3 4.14 22.12 -18.65
CA TRP A 3 4.02 22.60 -17.27
C TRP A 3 4.32 21.51 -16.23
N GLN A 4 3.94 20.25 -16.49
CA GLN A 4 4.20 19.13 -15.58
C GLN A 4 5.70 18.84 -15.48
N TRP A 5 6.42 19.01 -16.59
CA TRP A 5 7.86 18.85 -16.62
C TRP A 5 8.56 19.98 -15.91
N ASN A 6 8.11 21.22 -16.10
CA ASN A 6 8.66 22.37 -15.40
C ASN A 6 8.41 22.32 -13.89
N CYS A 7 7.24 21.84 -13.46
CA CYS A 7 6.91 21.68 -12.04
C CYS A 7 7.74 20.56 -11.38
N PHE A 8 7.88 19.42 -12.06
CA PHE A 8 8.82 18.37 -11.65
C PHE A 8 10.27 18.87 -11.65
N ASP A 9 10.63 19.73 -12.62
CA ASP A 9 11.97 20.27 -12.71
C ASP A 9 12.28 21.17 -11.52
N PHE A 10 11.38 22.11 -11.25
CA PHE A 10 11.44 23.03 -10.11
C PHE A 10 11.53 22.29 -8.78
N PHE A 11 10.70 21.26 -8.55
CA PHE A 11 10.72 20.51 -7.29
C PHE A 11 12.06 19.83 -7.02
N VAL A 12 12.67 19.25 -8.04
CA VAL A 12 13.98 18.60 -7.93
C VAL A 12 15.12 19.61 -7.78
N VAL A 13 15.05 20.77 -8.44
CA VAL A 13 16.01 21.86 -8.23
C VAL A 13 15.92 22.37 -6.79
N LEU A 14 14.71 22.53 -6.26
CA LEU A 14 14.49 22.94 -4.87
C LEU A 14 15.05 21.91 -3.88
N LEU A 15 14.79 20.61 -4.10
CA LEU A 15 15.38 19.54 -3.29
C LEU A 15 16.92 19.53 -3.33
N ALA A 16 17.51 19.82 -4.50
CA ALA A 16 18.95 19.92 -4.67
C ALA A 16 19.57 21.12 -3.91
N VAL A 17 18.87 22.26 -3.88
CA VAL A 17 19.30 23.43 -3.10
C VAL A 17 19.21 23.14 -1.60
N ILE A 18 18.11 22.53 -1.14
CA ILE A 18 17.95 22.09 0.25
C ILE A 18 19.07 21.13 0.64
N GLU A 19 19.39 20.14 -0.21
CA GLU A 19 20.52 19.23 -0.01
C GLU A 19 21.84 19.98 0.22
N LYS A 20 22.14 20.99 -0.61
CA LYS A 20 23.38 21.77 -0.47
C LYS A 20 23.44 22.55 0.84
N LEU A 21 22.32 23.15 1.25
CA LEU A 21 22.22 23.89 2.51
C LEU A 21 22.35 22.96 3.73
N LEU A 22 21.80 21.75 3.65
CA LEU A 22 21.82 20.78 4.74
C LEU A 22 23.14 20.05 4.91
N VAL A 23 23.86 19.79 3.82
CA VAL A 23 25.24 19.27 3.92
C VAL A 23 26.17 20.32 4.54
N ALA A 24 25.91 21.61 4.30
CA ALA A 24 26.65 22.71 4.93
C ALA A 24 26.29 22.92 6.41
N ALA A 25 25.06 22.61 6.82
CA ALA A 25 24.59 22.72 8.20
C ALA A 25 24.60 21.34 8.89
N THR A 26 25.75 20.90 9.38
CA THR A 26 25.93 19.55 9.96
C THR A 26 25.05 19.32 11.20
N ALA A 27 23.93 18.60 11.05
CA ALA A 27 22.95 18.30 12.12
C ALA A 27 22.49 16.82 12.10
N PRO A 28 22.04 16.22 13.23
CA PRO A 28 21.67 14.79 13.32
C PRO A 28 20.50 14.35 12.40
N THR A 29 19.77 15.31 11.81
CA THR A 29 18.81 15.10 10.71
C THR A 29 19.44 14.56 9.43
N ILE A 30 20.78 14.59 9.31
CA ILE A 30 21.56 14.05 8.18
C ILE A 30 21.20 12.59 7.87
N PHE A 31 20.92 11.71 8.83
CA PHE A 31 20.63 10.31 8.50
C PHE A 31 19.33 10.10 7.69
N ARG A 32 18.25 10.81 8.06
CA ARG A 32 17.00 10.78 7.29
C ARG A 32 17.16 11.49 5.94
N LEU A 33 17.94 12.57 5.92
CA LEU A 33 18.12 13.39 4.74
C LEU A 33 19.10 12.76 3.74
N VAL A 34 20.12 12.03 4.17
CA VAL A 34 20.99 11.20 3.32
C VAL A 34 20.20 10.12 2.58
N ARG A 35 19.17 9.54 3.22
CA ARG A 35 18.27 8.58 2.54
C ARG A 35 17.48 9.25 1.41
N LEU A 36 16.99 10.47 1.64
CA LEU A 36 16.31 11.28 0.61
C LEU A 36 17.31 11.78 -0.47
N LEU A 37 18.55 12.07 -0.09
CA LEU A 37 19.65 12.53 -0.94
C LEU A 37 20.09 11.46 -1.96
N ARG A 38 20.00 10.18 -1.59
CA ARG A 38 20.17 9.07 -2.56
C ARG A 38 19.09 9.11 -3.64
N LEU A 39 17.85 9.43 -3.28
CA LEU A 39 16.73 9.51 -4.22
C LEU A 39 16.87 10.72 -5.16
N THR A 40 17.26 11.89 -4.66
CA THR A 40 17.49 13.09 -5.50
C THR A 40 18.59 12.87 -6.53
N ARG A 41 19.67 12.16 -6.14
CA ARG A 41 20.74 11.76 -7.05
C ARG A 41 20.25 10.78 -8.12
N SER A 42 19.47 9.76 -7.75
CA SER A 42 18.85 8.83 -8.71
C SER A 42 17.95 9.57 -9.71
N VAL A 43 17.19 10.59 -9.26
CA VAL A 43 16.37 11.43 -10.14
C VAL A 43 17.22 12.26 -11.11
N ARG A 44 18.36 12.81 -10.66
CA ARG A 44 19.33 13.46 -11.56
C ARG A 44 19.91 12.50 -12.59
N THR A 45 20.25 11.27 -12.20
CA THR A 45 20.71 10.24 -13.16
C THR A 45 19.62 9.98 -14.21
N VAL A 46 18.35 9.87 -13.82
CA VAL A 46 17.23 9.74 -14.77
C VAL A 46 17.10 10.94 -15.71
N ARG A 47 17.42 12.16 -15.27
CA ARG A 47 17.49 13.32 -16.18
C ARG A 47 18.65 13.23 -17.17
N LEU A 48 19.82 12.78 -16.73
CA LEU A 48 20.95 12.57 -17.63
C LEU A 48 20.58 11.55 -18.72
N LEU A 49 19.86 10.48 -18.36
CA LEU A 49 19.31 9.52 -19.34
C LEU A 49 18.33 10.15 -20.33
N ARG A 50 17.71 11.30 -20.02
CA ARG A 50 16.86 12.06 -20.95
C ARG A 50 17.62 12.92 -21.95
N VAL A 51 18.80 13.41 -21.56
CA VAL A 51 19.62 14.30 -22.39
C VAL A 51 20.43 13.51 -23.43
N PHE A 52 20.72 12.23 -23.18
CA PHE A 52 21.42 11.37 -24.14
C PHE A 52 20.47 10.75 -25.17
N PRO A 53 20.57 11.11 -26.47
CA PRO A 53 19.66 10.61 -27.51
C PRO A 53 19.81 9.10 -27.78
N SER A 54 20.92 8.45 -27.39
CA SER A 54 21.07 6.98 -27.55
C SER A 54 20.17 6.17 -26.62
N LEU A 55 19.56 6.81 -25.61
CA LEU A 55 18.70 6.17 -24.61
C LEU A 55 17.22 6.46 -24.81
N TYR A 56 16.84 7.02 -25.97
CA TYR A 56 15.45 7.27 -26.35
C TYR A 56 14.49 6.06 -26.14
N PRO A 57 14.89 4.79 -26.41
CA PRO A 57 14.05 3.64 -26.11
C PRO A 57 13.71 3.48 -24.62
N LEU A 58 14.68 3.73 -23.72
CA LEU A 58 14.45 3.68 -22.27
C LEU A 58 13.52 4.78 -21.80
N GLN A 59 13.58 5.96 -22.42
CA GLN A 59 12.68 7.07 -22.11
C GLN A 59 11.22 6.75 -22.48
N LEU A 60 11.01 6.09 -23.62
CA LEU A 60 9.72 5.56 -24.06
C LEU A 60 9.18 4.49 -23.11
N MET A 61 10.03 3.57 -22.65
CA MET A 61 9.66 2.57 -21.65
C MET A 61 9.27 3.23 -20.31
N MET A 62 10.03 4.22 -19.85
CA MET A 62 9.70 4.99 -18.64
C MET A 62 8.40 5.80 -18.77
N LEU A 63 8.12 6.38 -19.95
CA LEU A 63 6.85 7.05 -20.22
C LEU A 63 5.68 6.07 -20.15
N SER A 64 5.84 4.89 -20.73
CA SER A 64 4.84 3.82 -20.70
C SER A 64 4.63 3.32 -19.27
N CYS A 65 5.71 3.08 -18.53
CA CYS A 65 5.68 2.69 -17.13
C CYS A 65 4.94 3.72 -16.26
N ARG A 66 5.14 5.03 -16.47
CA ARG A 66 4.39 6.07 -15.74
C ARG A 66 2.89 6.03 -16.02
N LYS A 67 2.49 5.77 -17.26
CA LYS A 67 1.08 5.62 -17.61
C LYS A 67 0.48 4.37 -16.95
N SER A 68 1.20 3.25 -16.98
CA SER A 68 0.80 2.04 -16.27
C SER A 68 0.75 2.27 -14.75
N LEU A 69 1.71 2.98 -14.16
CA LEU A 69 1.71 3.34 -12.75
C LEU A 69 0.48 4.15 -12.38
N ALA A 70 0.09 5.13 -13.18
CA ALA A 70 -1.13 5.90 -12.93
C ALA A 70 -2.36 4.99 -12.94
N ALA A 71 -2.48 4.09 -13.93
CA ALA A 71 -3.57 3.11 -13.99
C ALA A 71 -3.54 2.14 -12.78
N LEU A 72 -2.36 1.68 -12.38
CA LEU A 72 -2.14 0.86 -11.19
C LEU A 72 -2.50 1.60 -9.90
N CYS A 73 -2.19 2.89 -9.79
CA CYS A 73 -2.58 3.70 -8.63
C CYS A 73 -4.10 3.79 -8.53
N TRP A 74 -4.80 4.00 -9.64
CA TRP A 74 -6.28 3.99 -9.65
C TRP A 74 -6.83 2.61 -9.28
N ALA A 75 -6.27 1.54 -9.84
CA ALA A 75 -6.68 0.17 -9.50
C ALA A 75 -6.40 -0.17 -8.03
N SER A 76 -5.26 0.25 -7.50
CA SER A 76 -4.87 0.06 -6.09
C SER A 76 -5.76 0.87 -5.15
N LEU A 77 -6.11 2.10 -5.51
CA LEU A 77 -7.06 2.91 -4.75
C LEU A 77 -8.43 2.22 -4.71
N PHE A 78 -8.91 1.76 -5.87
CA PHE A 78 -10.17 1.03 -5.98
C PHE A 78 -10.16 -0.26 -5.13
N LEU A 79 -9.10 -1.06 -5.23
CA LEU A 79 -8.90 -2.24 -4.39
C LEU A 79 -8.92 -1.88 -2.90
N GLY A 80 -8.27 -0.79 -2.50
CA GLY A 80 -8.28 -0.30 -1.12
C GLY A 80 -9.68 0.04 -0.61
N VAL A 81 -10.53 0.65 -1.46
CA VAL A 81 -11.94 0.93 -1.11
C VAL A 81 -12.73 -0.36 -0.93
N VAL A 82 -12.56 -1.33 -1.82
CA VAL A 82 -13.21 -2.65 -1.70
C VAL A 82 -12.79 -3.34 -0.41
N LEU A 83 -11.48 -3.41 -0.13
CA LEU A 83 -10.94 -3.98 1.11
C LEU A 83 -11.49 -3.29 2.36
N PHE A 84 -11.65 -1.97 2.32
CA PHE A 84 -12.23 -1.22 3.44
C PHE A 84 -13.70 -1.59 3.68
N LEU A 85 -14.51 -1.68 2.63
CA LEU A 85 -15.92 -2.07 2.75
C LEU A 85 -16.07 -3.46 3.38
N PHE A 86 -15.31 -4.44 2.88
CA PHE A 86 -15.33 -5.79 3.43
C PHE A 86 -14.76 -5.84 4.86
N ALA A 87 -13.68 -5.11 5.15
CA ALA A 87 -13.10 -5.05 6.50
C ALA A 87 -14.11 -4.57 7.54
N VAL A 88 -14.90 -3.54 7.22
CA VAL A 88 -15.94 -3.05 8.13
C VAL A 88 -17.01 -4.11 8.40
N VAL A 89 -17.46 -4.82 7.36
CA VAL A 89 -18.45 -5.91 7.50
C VAL A 89 -17.91 -7.04 8.37
N PHE A 90 -16.67 -7.49 8.15
CA PHE A 90 -16.09 -8.58 8.96
C PHE A 90 -15.85 -8.15 10.41
N ILE A 91 -15.42 -6.91 10.65
CA ILE A 91 -15.24 -6.39 12.02
C ILE A 91 -16.58 -6.28 12.75
N SER A 92 -17.65 -5.81 12.08
CA SER A 92 -18.97 -5.74 12.71
C SER A 92 -19.46 -7.14 13.13
N VAL A 93 -19.31 -8.13 12.24
CA VAL A 93 -19.71 -9.51 12.53
C VAL A 93 -18.85 -10.12 13.64
N ALA A 94 -17.53 -9.92 13.60
CA ALA A 94 -16.64 -10.41 14.65
C ALA A 94 -16.98 -9.79 16.01
N THR A 95 -17.35 -8.50 16.04
CA THR A 95 -17.75 -7.81 17.27
C THR A 95 -19.09 -8.34 17.80
N ASP A 96 -20.07 -8.57 16.93
CA ASP A 96 -21.36 -9.14 17.31
C ASP A 96 -21.21 -10.57 17.87
N TYR A 97 -20.36 -11.39 17.24
CA TYR A 97 -20.05 -12.74 17.73
C TYR A 97 -19.34 -12.73 19.09
N ILE A 98 -18.35 -11.84 19.29
CA ILE A 98 -17.66 -11.69 20.58
C ILE A 98 -18.63 -11.25 21.69
N ASN A 99 -19.65 -10.45 21.37
CA ASN A 99 -20.64 -9.98 22.33
C ASN A 99 -21.66 -11.07 22.70
N GLU A 100 -21.98 -12.00 21.80
CA GLU A 100 -22.88 -13.13 22.06
C GLU A 100 -22.18 -14.37 22.63
N ALA A 101 -20.87 -14.52 22.42
CA ALA A 101 -20.09 -15.69 22.85
C ALA A 101 -19.50 -15.59 24.27
N THR A 102 -19.50 -16.72 24.98
CA THR A 102 -18.86 -16.89 26.31
C THR A 102 -17.32 -16.83 26.18
N PRO A 103 -16.59 -16.11 27.06
CA PRO A 103 -15.20 -15.66 26.84
C PRO A 103 -14.08 -16.71 26.97
N GLU A 104 -14.31 -18.00 26.70
CA GLU A 104 -13.31 -19.06 26.90
C GLU A 104 -13.14 -20.04 25.72
N SER A 105 -12.79 -19.53 24.53
CA SER A 105 -12.16 -20.39 23.51
C SER A 105 -10.95 -19.71 22.88
N VAL A 106 -9.87 -20.47 22.69
CA VAL A 106 -8.58 -20.06 22.07
C VAL A 106 -8.76 -19.43 20.68
N GLN A 107 -9.89 -19.74 20.05
CA GLN A 107 -10.35 -19.25 18.75
C GLN A 107 -10.78 -17.77 18.78
N VAL A 108 -11.39 -17.30 19.87
CA VAL A 108 -11.86 -15.91 20.02
C VAL A 108 -10.68 -14.94 20.13
N ASP A 109 -9.60 -15.33 20.81
CA ASP A 109 -8.37 -14.52 20.91
C ASP A 109 -7.65 -14.38 19.55
N SER A 110 -7.70 -15.44 18.74
CA SER A 110 -7.11 -15.43 17.39
C SER A 110 -7.91 -14.54 16.44
N LEU A 111 -9.24 -14.55 16.54
CA LEU A 111 -10.13 -13.67 15.77
C LEU A 111 -9.97 -12.21 16.20
N ARG A 112 -9.85 -11.97 17.51
CA ARG A 112 -9.64 -10.64 18.08
C ARG A 112 -8.33 -10.02 17.59
N SER A 113 -7.24 -10.79 17.48
CA SER A 113 -5.95 -10.24 17.03
C SER A 113 -5.92 -9.84 15.54
N HIS A 114 -6.69 -10.51 14.67
CA HIS A 114 -6.75 -10.19 13.24
C HIS A 114 -7.77 -9.09 12.91
N PHE A 115 -8.88 -9.02 13.65
CA PHE A 115 -10.00 -8.10 13.40
C PHE A 115 -10.14 -6.98 14.45
N GLU A 116 -9.13 -6.72 15.28
CA GLU A 116 -9.16 -5.63 16.27
C GLU A 116 -9.29 -4.24 15.65
N SER A 117 -8.66 -4.03 14.49
CA SER A 117 -8.59 -2.72 13.86
C SER A 117 -8.79 -2.79 12.36
N VAL A 118 -9.44 -1.76 11.80
CA VAL A 118 -9.69 -1.61 10.35
C VAL A 118 -8.43 -1.80 9.51
N PRO A 119 -7.27 -1.15 9.78
CA PRO A 119 -6.08 -1.36 8.97
C PRO A 119 -5.52 -2.79 9.06
N MET A 120 -5.66 -3.46 10.21
CA MET A 120 -5.22 -4.85 10.37
C MET A 120 -6.15 -5.83 9.64
N ALA A 121 -7.47 -5.59 9.70
CA ALA A 121 -8.46 -6.36 8.94
C ALA A 121 -8.27 -6.17 7.42
N MET A 122 -8.01 -4.93 6.96
CA MET A 122 -7.69 -4.67 5.56
C MET A 122 -6.42 -5.40 5.12
N LEU A 123 -5.39 -5.45 5.96
CA LEU A 123 -4.14 -6.18 5.68
C LEU A 123 -4.41 -7.69 5.60
N THR A 124 -5.18 -8.23 6.54
CA THR A 124 -5.56 -9.65 6.57
C THR A 124 -6.36 -10.04 5.32
N LEU A 125 -7.32 -9.22 4.90
CA LEU A 125 -8.09 -9.42 3.67
C LEU A 125 -7.21 -9.27 2.42
N PHE A 126 -6.25 -8.35 2.42
CA PHE A 126 -5.32 -8.19 1.32
C PHE A 126 -4.39 -9.41 1.17
N LEU A 127 -3.86 -9.94 2.28
CA LEU A 127 -3.07 -11.19 2.27
C LEU A 127 -3.92 -12.39 1.84
N SER A 128 -5.20 -12.40 2.20
CA SER A 128 -6.15 -13.43 1.75
C SER A 128 -6.39 -13.35 0.25
N PHE A 129 -6.56 -12.14 -0.31
CA PHE A 129 -6.69 -11.91 -1.75
C PHE A 129 -5.42 -12.32 -2.52
N LEU A 130 -4.23 -12.13 -1.93
CA LEU A 130 -2.96 -12.57 -2.52
C LEU A 130 -2.76 -14.10 -2.48
N GLY A 131 -3.59 -14.83 -1.73
CA GLY A 131 -3.45 -16.29 -1.56
C GLY A 131 -2.29 -16.70 -0.65
N GLU A 132 -1.66 -15.75 0.05
CA GLU A 132 -0.50 -15.98 0.93
C GLU A 132 -0.93 -16.32 2.37
N ALA A 133 -2.16 -15.99 2.77
CA ALA A 133 -2.64 -16.26 4.13
C ALA A 133 -3.23 -17.68 4.26
N GLU A 134 -3.01 -18.32 5.43
CA GLU A 134 -3.74 -19.52 5.87
C GLU A 134 -5.21 -19.17 6.13
N TYR A 135 -5.97 -19.02 5.06
CA TYR A 135 -7.40 -18.73 5.05
C TYR A 135 -8.24 -19.81 5.73
N LYS A 136 -7.68 -21.01 5.95
CA LYS A 136 -8.37 -22.13 6.56
C LYS A 136 -8.87 -21.80 7.96
N ASP A 137 -8.07 -21.11 8.76
CA ASP A 137 -8.47 -20.75 10.13
C ASP A 137 -9.55 -19.67 10.14
N ILE A 138 -9.51 -18.73 9.21
CA ILE A 138 -10.56 -17.69 9.10
C ILE A 138 -11.88 -18.30 8.60
N ILE A 139 -11.83 -19.21 7.62
CA ILE A 139 -13.02 -19.85 7.05
C ILE A 139 -13.66 -20.83 8.03
N THR A 140 -12.88 -21.61 8.79
CA THR A 140 -13.43 -22.53 9.80
C THR A 140 -14.12 -21.77 10.93
N LEU A 141 -13.57 -20.63 11.35
CA LEU A 141 -14.20 -19.74 12.31
C LEU A 141 -15.49 -19.10 11.77
N LEU A 142 -15.50 -18.68 10.50
CA LEU A 142 -16.68 -18.10 9.87
C LEU A 142 -17.82 -19.11 9.65
N PHE A 143 -17.49 -20.38 9.38
CA PHE A 143 -18.48 -21.45 9.21
C PHE A 143 -19.26 -21.74 10.50
N GLU A 144 -18.65 -21.48 11.66
CA GLU A 144 -19.26 -21.70 12.97
C GLU A 144 -20.25 -20.59 13.35
N VAL A 145 -20.12 -19.38 12.77
CA VAL A 145 -21.03 -18.24 12.99
C VAL A 145 -22.25 -18.32 12.07
N ASP A 146 -22.06 -18.33 10.75
CA ASP A 146 -23.13 -18.51 9.76
C ASP A 146 -22.53 -18.83 8.37
N ALA A 147 -23.15 -19.77 7.65
CA ALA A 147 -22.75 -20.16 6.30
C ALA A 147 -22.79 -18.97 5.30
N VAL A 148 -23.63 -17.95 5.55
CA VAL A 148 -23.72 -16.75 4.72
C VAL A 148 -22.38 -15.99 4.67
N TYR A 149 -21.62 -15.95 5.77
CA TYR A 149 -20.34 -15.25 5.83
C TYR A 149 -19.24 -15.99 5.08
N CYS A 150 -19.26 -17.32 5.09
CA CYS A 150 -18.37 -18.14 4.26
C CYS A 150 -18.59 -17.86 2.76
N VAL A 151 -19.84 -17.73 2.34
CA VAL A 151 -20.17 -17.40 0.94
C VAL A 151 -19.72 -15.98 0.58
N LEU A 152 -19.88 -15.03 1.50
CA LEU A 152 -19.42 -13.64 1.33
C LEU A 152 -17.89 -13.54 1.22
N PHE A 153 -17.15 -14.28 2.04
CA PHE A 153 -15.69 -14.34 1.98
C PHE A 153 -15.18 -15.05 0.72
N LEU A 154 -15.80 -16.18 0.34
CA LEU A 154 -15.48 -16.87 -0.91
C LEU A 154 -15.79 -16.00 -2.13
N GLY A 155 -16.89 -15.25 -2.11
CA GLY A 155 -17.22 -14.29 -3.17
C GLY A 155 -16.31 -13.06 -3.22
N PHE A 156 -15.58 -12.76 -2.15
CA PHE A 156 -14.53 -11.72 -2.15
C PHE A 156 -13.21 -12.25 -2.75
N VAL A 157 -12.87 -13.51 -2.48
CA VAL A 157 -11.64 -14.14 -2.95
C VAL A 157 -11.71 -14.59 -4.41
N LEU A 158 -12.90 -14.97 -4.89
CA LEU A 158 -13.16 -15.43 -6.26
C LEU A 158 -13.42 -14.28 -7.24
#